data_AF-A0A6M1N7B7-F1
#
_entry.id   AF-A0A6M1N7B7-F1
#
_cell.length_a   1.000
_cell.length_b   1.000
_cell.length_c   1.000
_cell.angle_alpha   90.00
_cell.angle_beta   90.00
_cell.angle_gamma   90.00
#
_symmetry.space_group_name_H-M   'P 1'
#
loop_
_entity.id
_entity.type
_entity.pdbx_description
1 polymer ?
#
loop_
_entity_poly.entity_id
_entity_poly.type
_entity_poly.pdbx_seq_one_letter_code
_entity_poly.pdbx_strand_id
1 'polypeptide(L)'
;MKTYYLLILFCALMLSSCSKEANVDLPDFDVDVESLEVKANEEVTFHFSGSPDFINFYSGEWGNDYEFRAGRIEESDITLSFESLIINSRDATQDNQLAVLLSNNFNGELNISDVEAADWTDITDEFRVAHLSDENSTWIASGAGNISPYIEDGKPTYIAFRYTAMPRSTHGLIPNFLRVRSFLLESLSSNGEKSTLATHASAGITPPKELVKSATFAAGRSNLQATYLNFYGNISPSQDDVTHTAWAITNPLDIGKTVDFGIDKAVSVKTVEDGVIDAYTHTYSEAGTYHVVFEAKNANVYGEKTVIKQLEITVKP
;
A
#
# COMPACT_ATOMS: atom_id res chain seq x y z
N MET A 1 -34.87 -41.62 -59.89
CA MET A 1 -33.61 -41.97 -59.17
C MET A 1 -32.42 -41.10 -59.57
N LYS A 2 -32.22 -40.75 -60.85
CA LYS A 2 -31.05 -39.95 -61.29
C LYS A 2 -31.03 -38.48 -60.79
N THR A 3 -32.19 -37.88 -60.51
CA THR A 3 -32.31 -36.47 -60.05
C THR A 3 -31.89 -36.24 -58.59
N TYR A 4 -31.98 -37.27 -57.74
CA TYR A 4 -31.60 -37.16 -56.32
C TYR A 4 -30.07 -37.21 -56.12
N TYR A 5 -29.34 -37.92 -56.98
CA TYR A 5 -27.87 -37.94 -56.94
C TYR A 5 -27.25 -36.59 -57.29
N LEU A 6 -27.89 -35.82 -58.19
CA LEU A 6 -27.43 -34.48 -58.55
C LEU A 6 -27.64 -33.49 -57.39
N LEU A 7 -28.75 -33.63 -56.65
CA LEU A 7 -29.08 -32.79 -55.50
C LEU A 7 -28.15 -33.09 -54.30
N ILE A 8 -27.82 -34.36 -54.06
CA ILE A 8 -26.87 -34.78 -53.02
C ILE A 8 -25.45 -34.31 -53.36
N LEU A 9 -25.04 -34.36 -54.63
CA LEU A 9 -23.73 -33.87 -55.07
C LEU A 9 -23.64 -32.34 -54.95
N PHE A 10 -24.73 -31.61 -55.22
CA PHE A 10 -24.81 -30.16 -55.06
C PHE A 10 -24.86 -29.73 -53.58
N CYS A 11 -25.53 -30.48 -52.71
CA CYS A 11 -25.49 -30.27 -51.26
C CYS A 11 -24.14 -30.63 -50.63
N ALA A 12 -23.42 -31.63 -51.15
CA ALA A 12 -22.08 -31.98 -50.67
C ALA A 12 -21.02 -30.92 -51.03
N LEU A 13 -21.17 -30.23 -52.17
CA LEU A 13 -20.32 -29.10 -52.57
C LEU A 13 -20.60 -27.80 -51.79
N MET A 14 -21.77 -27.68 -51.16
CA MET A 14 -22.13 -26.53 -50.31
C MET A 14 -21.63 -26.67 -48.86
N LEU A 15 -21.14 -27.85 -48.46
CA LEU A 15 -20.61 -28.12 -47.13
C LEU A 15 -19.08 -27.98 -47.04
N SER A 16 -18.39 -27.72 -48.15
CA SER A 16 -17.01 -27.24 -48.13
C SER A 16 -16.98 -25.73 -47.86
N SER A 17 -17.51 -25.32 -46.70
CA SER A 17 -17.09 -24.04 -46.11
C SER A 17 -15.62 -24.23 -45.76
N CYS A 18 -14.76 -23.54 -46.50
CA CYS A 18 -13.35 -23.50 -46.24
C CYS A 18 -13.16 -22.86 -44.86
N SER A 19 -12.99 -23.67 -43.81
CA SER A 19 -12.45 -23.20 -42.54
C SER A 19 -10.97 -22.86 -42.81
N LYS A 20 -10.72 -21.72 -43.47
CA LYS A 20 -9.43 -21.05 -43.33
C LYS A 20 -9.39 -20.65 -41.86
N GLU A 21 -8.82 -21.50 -41.03
CA GLU A 21 -8.30 -21.07 -39.74
C GLU A 21 -7.35 -19.93 -40.08
N ALA A 22 -7.80 -18.70 -39.83
CA ALA A 22 -6.97 -17.52 -40.00
C ALA A 22 -5.97 -17.55 -38.84
N ASN A 23 -4.92 -18.35 -39.04
CA ASN A 23 -3.81 -18.44 -38.11
C ASN A 23 -3.20 -17.06 -37.96
N VAL A 24 -2.91 -16.69 -36.72
CA VAL A 24 -2.23 -15.43 -36.43
C VAL A 24 -0.77 -15.62 -36.76
N ASP A 25 -0.21 -14.76 -37.59
CA ASP A 25 1.22 -14.80 -37.88
C ASP A 25 2.01 -14.15 -36.74
N LEU A 26 3.22 -14.65 -36.50
CA LEU A 26 4.12 -14.01 -35.54
C LEU A 26 4.45 -12.59 -36.06
N PRO A 27 4.40 -11.56 -35.22
CA PRO A 27 4.74 -10.21 -35.63
C PRO A 27 6.17 -10.15 -36.18
N ASP A 28 6.34 -9.56 -37.36
CA ASP A 28 7.64 -9.07 -37.80
C ASP A 28 7.87 -7.73 -37.09
N PHE A 29 8.83 -7.70 -36.17
CA PHE A 29 9.13 -6.53 -35.36
C PHE A 29 10.57 -6.54 -34.88
N ASP A 30 11.25 -5.42 -35.07
CA ASP A 30 12.55 -5.13 -34.44
C ASP A 30 12.61 -3.70 -33.93
N VAL A 31 13.49 -3.45 -32.98
CA VAL A 31 13.73 -2.14 -32.38
C VAL A 31 15.22 -1.87 -32.27
N ASP A 32 15.63 -0.70 -32.75
CA ASP A 32 16.98 -0.17 -32.67
C ASP A 32 16.99 1.18 -31.94
N VAL A 33 18.12 1.54 -31.35
CA VAL A 33 18.34 2.83 -30.68
C VAL A 33 19.73 3.36 -31.04
N GLU A 34 19.86 4.68 -31.16
CA GLU A 34 21.15 5.29 -31.53
C GLU A 34 22.25 5.07 -30.48
N SER A 35 21.86 5.06 -29.20
CA SER A 35 22.76 4.86 -28.07
C SER A 35 22.05 4.16 -26.93
N LEU A 36 22.74 3.20 -26.31
CA LEU A 36 22.32 2.57 -25.05
C LEU A 36 22.72 3.41 -23.82
N GLU A 37 23.50 4.47 -24.01
CA GLU A 37 23.86 5.42 -22.96
C GLU A 37 23.34 6.83 -23.29
N VAL A 38 22.56 7.41 -22.39
CA VAL A 38 21.97 8.75 -22.53
C VAL A 38 22.12 9.54 -21.22
N LYS A 39 21.86 10.85 -21.22
CA LYS A 39 21.77 11.62 -19.97
C LYS A 39 20.34 11.79 -19.51
N ALA A 40 20.18 12.02 -18.21
CA ALA A 40 18.89 12.36 -17.63
C ALA A 40 18.32 13.60 -18.33
N ASN A 41 17.02 13.54 -18.65
CA ASN A 41 16.26 14.54 -19.40
C ASN A 41 16.63 14.66 -20.90
N GLU A 42 17.48 13.78 -21.44
CA GLU A 42 17.64 13.63 -22.89
C GLU A 42 16.62 12.62 -23.44
N GLU A 43 16.09 12.90 -24.63
CA GLU A 43 15.11 12.03 -25.29
C GLU A 43 15.80 10.82 -25.93
N VAL A 44 15.27 9.62 -25.64
CA VAL A 44 15.68 8.36 -26.28
C VAL A 44 14.72 8.07 -27.42
N THR A 45 15.22 7.94 -28.64
CA THR A 45 14.41 7.55 -29.80
C THR A 45 14.63 6.07 -30.14
N PHE A 46 13.56 5.29 -30.06
CA PHE A 46 13.51 3.89 -30.47
C PHE A 46 12.96 3.80 -31.88
N HIS A 47 13.74 3.28 -32.81
CA HIS A 47 13.36 3.10 -34.20
C HIS A 47 12.82 1.69 -34.43
N PHE A 48 11.67 1.60 -35.08
CA PHE A 48 10.97 0.34 -35.32
C PHE A 48 11.14 -0.12 -36.76
N SER A 49 11.18 -1.44 -36.93
CA SER A 49 11.02 -2.09 -38.23
C SER A 49 9.99 -3.21 -38.13
N GLY A 50 9.37 -3.55 -39.26
CA GLY A 50 8.28 -4.52 -39.33
C GLY A 50 6.89 -3.88 -39.27
N SER A 51 5.85 -4.68 -39.03
CA SER A 51 4.46 -4.21 -39.06
C SER A 51 3.57 -5.01 -38.11
N PRO A 52 3.82 -4.96 -36.79
CA PRO A 52 2.97 -5.63 -35.79
C PRO A 52 1.62 -4.91 -35.65
N ASP A 53 0.54 -5.62 -35.29
CA ASP A 53 -0.78 -4.99 -35.04
C ASP A 53 -0.74 -4.04 -33.82
N PHE A 54 -0.05 -4.45 -32.75
CA PHE A 54 0.09 -3.72 -31.49
C PHE A 54 1.55 -3.60 -31.08
N ILE A 55 1.89 -2.50 -30.40
CA ILE A 55 3.18 -2.29 -29.75
C ILE A 55 2.90 -1.74 -28.35
N ASN A 56 3.32 -2.47 -27.33
CA ASN A 56 3.25 -2.08 -25.93
C ASN A 56 4.67 -1.78 -25.42
N PHE A 57 4.85 -0.67 -24.71
CA PHE A 57 6.13 -0.22 -24.20
C PHE A 57 6.18 -0.27 -22.66
N TYR A 58 7.28 -0.83 -22.17
CA TYR A 58 7.70 -0.81 -20.79
C TYR A 58 9.06 -0.11 -20.73
N SER A 59 9.16 0.99 -20.01
CA SER A 59 10.36 1.80 -19.86
C SER A 59 11.35 1.18 -18.90
N GLY A 60 10.91 0.25 -18.04
CA GLY A 60 11.69 -0.28 -16.93
C GLY A 60 11.64 0.59 -15.67
N GLU A 61 10.86 1.67 -15.68
CA GLU A 61 10.58 2.48 -14.49
C GLU A 61 9.53 1.82 -13.61
N TRP A 62 9.42 2.29 -12.36
CA TRP A 62 8.43 1.79 -11.43
C TRP A 62 7.00 1.92 -11.97
N GLY A 63 6.21 0.84 -11.87
CA GLY A 63 4.86 0.77 -12.43
C GLY A 63 4.82 0.53 -13.95
N ASN A 64 5.98 0.48 -14.63
CA ASN A 64 6.12 0.29 -16.06
C ASN A 64 7.28 -0.68 -16.41
N ASP A 65 7.47 -1.72 -15.60
CA ASP A 65 8.46 -2.78 -15.80
C ASP A 65 7.80 -4.10 -16.26
N TYR A 66 8.33 -4.69 -17.33
CA TYR A 66 7.80 -5.91 -17.92
C TYR A 66 7.90 -7.13 -17.00
N GLU A 67 8.92 -7.19 -16.14
CA GLU A 67 9.10 -8.31 -15.20
C GLU A 67 7.92 -8.40 -14.21
N PHE A 68 7.34 -7.26 -13.86
CA PHE A 68 6.27 -7.13 -12.87
C PHE A 68 4.86 -7.02 -13.47
N ARG A 69 4.70 -7.35 -14.76
CA ARG A 69 3.38 -7.37 -15.44
C ARG A 69 2.34 -8.32 -14.82
N ALA A 70 2.81 -9.29 -14.02
CA ALA A 70 1.98 -10.27 -13.32
C ALA A 70 1.84 -9.99 -11.80
N GLY A 71 2.48 -8.93 -11.29
CA GLY A 71 2.46 -8.56 -9.88
C GLY A 71 3.86 -8.20 -9.37
N ARG A 72 3.96 -7.13 -8.59
CA ARG A 72 5.17 -6.63 -7.94
C ARG A 72 5.09 -6.89 -6.44
N ILE A 73 5.76 -7.95 -6.00
CA ILE A 73 5.90 -8.28 -4.58
C ILE A 73 7.36 -8.02 -4.19
N GLU A 74 7.57 -7.04 -3.32
CA GLU A 74 8.91 -6.62 -2.90
C GLU A 74 9.01 -6.50 -1.39
N GLU A 75 10.22 -6.68 -0.86
CA GLU A 75 10.51 -6.32 0.52
C GLU A 75 10.35 -4.81 0.71
N SER A 76 9.76 -4.40 1.83
CA SER A 76 9.53 -2.99 2.12
C SER A 76 9.67 -2.72 3.61
N ASP A 77 10.21 -1.54 3.94
CA ASP A 77 10.12 -1.03 5.29
C ASP A 77 8.67 -0.66 5.60
N ILE A 78 8.19 -1.05 6.77
CA ILE A 78 6.88 -0.69 7.28
C ILE A 78 7.03 0.45 8.27
N THR A 79 6.34 1.56 8.00
CA THR A 79 6.37 2.76 8.82
C THR A 79 4.99 3.09 9.37
N LEU A 80 4.94 3.51 10.63
CA LEU A 80 3.75 4.03 11.29
C LEU A 80 3.90 5.54 11.48
N SER A 81 2.82 6.28 11.26
CA SER A 81 2.72 7.68 11.64
C SER A 81 1.34 8.03 12.20
N PHE A 82 1.30 9.06 13.04
CA PHE A 82 0.11 9.64 13.63
C PHE A 82 0.40 11.07 14.11
N GLU A 83 -0.62 11.78 14.56
CA GLU A 83 -0.47 13.03 15.29
C GLU A 83 -1.05 12.87 16.69
N SER A 84 -0.40 13.47 17.67
CA SER A 84 -0.88 13.50 19.06
C SER A 84 -1.01 14.92 19.58
N LEU A 85 -1.90 15.12 20.54
CA LEU A 85 -2.23 16.43 21.07
C LEU A 85 -2.65 16.36 22.53
N ILE A 86 -2.16 17.29 23.35
CA ILE A 86 -2.62 17.53 24.72
C ILE A 86 -3.37 18.87 24.79
N ILE A 87 -4.57 18.87 25.38
CA ILE A 87 -5.44 20.04 25.49
C ILE A 87 -5.73 20.36 26.96
N ASN A 88 -5.69 21.65 27.30
CA ASN A 88 -5.99 22.20 28.63
C ASN A 88 -5.13 21.55 29.73
N SER A 89 -3.81 21.66 29.58
CA SER A 89 -2.80 21.10 30.48
C SER A 89 -2.24 22.09 31.51
N ARG A 90 -2.82 23.29 31.67
CA ARG A 90 -2.24 24.38 32.48
C ARG A 90 -1.77 23.94 33.88
N ASP A 91 -2.58 23.12 34.56
CA ASP A 91 -2.29 22.65 35.92
C ASP A 91 -1.95 21.15 35.96
N ALA A 92 -1.80 20.52 34.80
CA ALA A 92 -1.47 19.11 34.68
C ALA A 92 0.02 18.89 35.02
N THR A 93 0.29 17.79 35.72
CA THR A 93 1.64 17.38 36.11
C THR A 93 1.98 15.97 35.63
N GLN A 94 0.98 15.18 35.23
CA GLN A 94 1.18 13.85 34.67
C GLN A 94 1.47 13.95 33.17
N ASP A 95 2.72 13.71 32.79
CA ASP A 95 3.17 13.57 31.40
C ASP A 95 3.34 12.09 31.02
N ASN A 96 3.70 11.81 29.77
CA ASN A 96 4.01 10.46 29.26
C ASN A 96 2.85 9.46 29.43
N GLN A 97 1.63 9.95 29.27
CA GLN A 97 0.42 9.15 29.48
C GLN A 97 0.06 8.28 28.26
N LEU A 98 0.70 8.48 27.11
CA LEU A 98 0.46 7.70 25.89
C LEU A 98 1.63 6.76 25.64
N ALA A 99 1.34 5.48 25.44
CA ALA A 99 2.26 4.49 24.89
C ALA A 99 1.73 3.95 23.57
N VAL A 100 2.64 3.64 22.64
CA VAL A 100 2.37 2.94 21.38
C VAL A 100 2.93 1.54 21.51
N LEU A 101 2.07 0.55 21.39
CA LEU A 101 2.41 -0.85 21.65
C LEU A 101 2.09 -1.71 20.43
N LEU A 102 2.87 -2.77 20.23
CA LEU A 102 2.66 -3.74 19.16
C LEU A 102 2.62 -5.16 19.72
N SER A 103 1.68 -5.97 19.24
CA SER A 103 1.58 -7.38 19.57
C SER A 103 1.34 -8.22 18.32
N ASN A 104 2.01 -9.38 18.24
CA ASN A 104 1.76 -10.41 17.22
C ASN A 104 1.02 -11.63 17.78
N ASN A 105 0.61 -11.60 19.05
CA ASN A 105 -0.07 -12.72 19.73
C ASN A 105 -1.36 -12.34 20.45
N PHE A 106 -1.77 -11.06 20.45
CA PHE A 106 -3.08 -10.66 20.92
C PHE A 106 -4.17 -11.42 20.16
N ASN A 107 -5.14 -11.97 20.88
CA ASN A 107 -6.17 -12.85 20.31
C ASN A 107 -7.34 -12.10 19.63
N GLY A 108 -7.36 -10.76 19.69
CA GLY A 108 -8.41 -9.92 19.13
C GLY A 108 -9.61 -9.70 20.05
N GLU A 109 -9.64 -10.30 21.24
CA GLU A 109 -10.75 -10.18 22.18
C GLU A 109 -10.67 -8.87 22.98
N LEU A 110 -11.69 -8.01 22.80
CA LEU A 110 -11.70 -6.63 23.31
C LEU A 110 -12.19 -6.54 24.76
N ASN A 111 -11.60 -7.33 25.65
CA ASN A 111 -11.80 -7.21 27.09
C ASN A 111 -10.45 -7.08 27.80
N ILE A 112 -10.47 -6.49 29.00
CA ILE A 112 -9.23 -6.09 29.67
C ILE A 112 -8.33 -7.29 30.03
N SER A 113 -8.91 -8.45 30.39
CA SER A 113 -8.13 -9.64 30.73
C SER A 113 -7.36 -10.21 29.54
N ASP A 114 -7.96 -10.24 28.35
CA ASP A 114 -7.28 -10.70 27.14
C ASP A 114 -6.23 -9.71 26.65
N VAL A 115 -6.51 -8.40 26.76
CA VAL A 115 -5.53 -7.35 26.43
C VAL A 115 -4.31 -7.43 27.35
N GLU A 116 -4.50 -7.61 28.65
CA GLU A 116 -3.40 -7.71 29.62
C GLU A 116 -2.64 -9.04 29.57
N ALA A 117 -3.24 -10.10 29.01
CA ALA A 117 -2.60 -11.41 28.86
C ALA A 117 -1.71 -11.52 27.61
N ALA A 118 -1.85 -10.62 26.64
CA ALA A 118 -1.04 -10.61 25.43
C ALA A 118 0.36 -10.02 25.66
N ASP A 119 1.30 -10.41 24.80
CA ASP A 119 2.65 -9.85 24.80
C ASP A 119 2.67 -8.56 23.99
N TRP A 120 2.91 -7.45 24.67
CA TRP A 120 3.01 -6.12 24.06
C TRP A 120 4.46 -5.63 24.09
N THR A 121 5.01 -5.35 22.91
CA THR A 121 6.27 -4.63 22.76
C THR A 121 5.99 -3.14 22.78
N ASP A 122 6.67 -2.41 23.66
CA ASP A 122 6.59 -0.95 23.67
C ASP A 122 7.49 -0.38 22.56
N ILE A 123 6.87 0.31 21.61
CA ILE A 123 7.52 0.92 20.45
C ILE A 123 7.40 2.44 20.49
N THR A 124 7.07 3.03 21.66
CA THR A 124 6.85 4.48 21.81
C THR A 124 8.08 5.29 21.40
N ASP A 125 9.29 4.76 21.64
CA ASP A 125 10.56 5.43 21.32
C ASP A 125 10.82 5.61 19.82
N GLU A 126 10.07 4.92 18.94
CA GLU A 126 10.09 5.14 17.49
C GLU A 126 9.35 6.42 17.07
N PHE A 127 8.68 7.10 18.01
CA PHE A 127 7.76 8.19 17.73
C PHE A 127 7.96 9.41 18.63
N ARG A 128 7.67 10.60 18.09
CA ARG A 128 7.46 11.81 18.89
C ARG A 128 6.01 11.89 19.37
N VAL A 129 5.76 11.63 20.65
CA VAL A 129 4.44 11.80 21.27
C VAL A 129 4.31 13.14 21.96
N ALA A 130 3.11 13.73 22.02
CA ALA A 130 2.87 15.01 22.68
C ALA A 130 3.16 14.93 24.18
N HIS A 131 3.85 15.96 24.69
CA HIS A 131 4.24 16.12 26.09
C HIS A 131 3.63 17.38 26.69
N LEU A 132 3.59 17.47 28.04
CA LEU A 132 3.06 18.65 28.72
C LEU A 132 3.88 19.92 28.44
N SER A 133 5.16 19.76 28.08
CA SER A 133 6.04 20.86 27.69
C SER A 133 5.75 21.43 26.30
N ASP A 134 4.94 20.74 25.48
CA ASP A 134 4.57 21.21 24.16
C ASP A 134 3.56 22.35 24.22
N GLU A 135 3.45 23.11 23.13
CA GLU A 135 2.44 24.17 23.03
C GLU A 135 1.03 23.57 23.15
N ASN A 136 0.32 23.99 24.20
CA ASN A 136 -1.03 23.53 24.48
C ASN A 136 -1.95 23.73 23.27
N SER A 137 -2.71 22.70 22.90
CA SER A 137 -3.62 22.70 21.73
C SER A 137 -2.95 22.64 20.35
N THR A 138 -1.65 22.34 20.27
CA THR A 138 -0.93 22.09 19.01
C THR A 138 -0.79 20.59 18.72
N TRP A 139 -1.13 20.17 17.50
CA TRP A 139 -0.90 18.80 17.05
C TRP A 139 0.59 18.55 16.78
N ILE A 140 1.11 17.47 17.36
CA ILE A 140 2.50 17.03 17.23
C ILE A 140 2.54 15.81 16.31
N ALA A 141 3.23 15.93 15.19
CA ALA A 141 3.47 14.80 14.29
C ALA A 141 4.45 13.80 14.92
N SER A 142 4.14 12.51 14.83
CA SER A 142 4.98 11.44 15.40
C SER A 142 6.30 11.25 14.66
N GLY A 143 6.38 11.69 13.41
CA GLY A 143 7.35 11.16 12.44
C GLY A 143 6.88 9.81 11.88
N ALA A 144 7.63 9.27 10.92
CA ALA A 144 7.41 7.95 10.34
C ALA A 144 8.33 6.95 11.05
N GLY A 145 7.84 6.34 12.14
CA GLY A 145 8.61 5.36 12.92
C GLY A 145 8.67 4.03 12.19
N ASN A 146 9.86 3.43 12.07
CA ASN A 146 10.04 2.13 11.42
C ASN A 146 9.60 1.03 12.39
N ILE A 147 8.57 0.27 12.01
CA ILE A 147 8.05 -0.83 12.83
C ILE A 147 8.39 -2.22 12.26
N SER A 148 9.11 -2.29 11.14
CA SER A 148 9.50 -3.56 10.49
C SER A 148 10.19 -4.55 11.42
N PRO A 149 11.08 -4.13 12.35
CA PRO A 149 11.74 -5.06 13.27
C PRO A 149 10.78 -5.81 14.20
N TYR A 150 9.56 -5.29 14.39
CA TYR A 150 8.56 -5.84 15.30
C TYR A 150 7.48 -6.66 14.56
N ILE A 151 7.56 -6.80 13.23
CA ILE A 151 6.60 -7.56 12.43
C ILE A 151 7.09 -9.01 12.28
N GLU A 152 6.19 -9.96 12.55
CA GLU A 152 6.41 -11.39 12.35
C GLU A 152 5.59 -11.91 11.17
N ASP A 153 6.26 -12.37 10.11
CA ASP A 153 5.59 -12.90 8.91
C ASP A 153 4.64 -14.06 9.24
N GLY A 154 3.45 -14.02 8.64
CA GLY A 154 2.41 -15.03 8.83
C GLY A 154 1.65 -14.92 10.16
N LYS A 155 1.92 -13.88 10.97
CA LYS A 155 1.13 -13.56 12.16
C LYS A 155 0.40 -12.22 11.98
N PRO A 156 -0.84 -12.09 12.51
CA PRO A 156 -1.50 -10.79 12.55
C PRO A 156 -0.69 -9.82 13.41
N THR A 157 -0.61 -8.57 12.98
CA THR A 157 -0.04 -7.48 13.77
C THR A 157 -1.16 -6.65 14.37
N TYR A 158 -1.08 -6.36 15.67
CA TYR A 158 -1.97 -5.45 16.37
C TYR A 158 -1.17 -4.29 16.93
N ILE A 159 -1.54 -3.07 16.54
CA ILE A 159 -1.03 -1.83 17.12
C ILE A 159 -2.05 -1.31 18.12
N ALA A 160 -1.57 -0.83 19.28
CA ALA A 160 -2.38 -0.24 20.33
C ALA A 160 -1.85 1.12 20.80
N PHE A 161 -2.76 2.07 20.98
CA PHE A 161 -2.51 3.28 21.76
C PHE A 161 -3.05 3.08 23.16
N ARG A 162 -2.15 3.00 24.15
CA ARG A 162 -2.49 2.87 25.56
C ARG A 162 -2.37 4.21 26.25
N TYR A 163 -3.50 4.69 26.76
CA TYR A 163 -3.53 5.81 27.70
C TYR A 163 -3.47 5.30 29.14
N THR A 164 -2.59 5.89 29.96
CA THR A 164 -2.46 5.59 31.39
C THR A 164 -2.59 6.87 32.21
N ALA A 165 -3.51 6.86 33.17
CA ALA A 165 -3.62 7.91 34.17
C ALA A 165 -3.31 7.33 35.55
N MET A 166 -2.38 7.98 36.25
CA MET A 166 -1.91 7.58 37.58
C MET A 166 -2.73 8.26 38.69
N PRO A 167 -2.68 7.75 39.93
CA PRO A 167 -3.41 8.32 41.06
C PRO A 167 -3.06 9.80 41.28
N ARG A 168 -4.09 10.67 41.30
CA ARG A 168 -3.87 12.12 41.38
C ARG A 168 -3.33 12.60 42.72
N SER A 169 -3.57 11.87 43.82
CA SER A 169 -3.03 12.25 45.13
C SER A 169 -1.50 12.19 45.18
N THR A 170 -0.89 11.32 44.37
CA THR A 170 0.55 11.03 44.38
C THR A 170 1.28 11.52 43.12
N HIS A 171 0.58 11.63 41.98
CA HIS A 171 1.16 12.01 40.69
C HIS A 171 0.64 13.37 40.17
N GLY A 172 -0.27 14.00 40.92
CA GLY A 172 -0.87 15.30 40.61
C GLY A 172 -1.90 15.22 39.47
N LEU A 173 -2.23 16.35 38.85
CA LEU A 173 -3.37 16.44 37.93
C LEU A 173 -3.03 15.90 36.53
N ILE A 174 -4.03 15.30 35.88
CA ILE A 174 -3.97 14.90 34.48
C ILE A 174 -4.38 16.06 33.56
N PRO A 175 -3.90 16.10 32.29
CA PRO A 175 -4.49 16.96 31.28
C PRO A 175 -5.96 16.61 31.00
N ASN A 176 -6.73 17.57 30.51
CA ASN A 176 -8.15 17.32 30.19
C ASN A 176 -8.33 16.42 28.97
N PHE A 177 -7.46 16.51 27.95
CA PHE A 177 -7.56 15.62 26.80
C PHE A 177 -6.18 15.26 26.30
N LEU A 178 -6.02 13.99 25.97
CA LEU A 178 -4.99 13.51 25.06
C LEU A 178 -5.71 12.95 23.84
N ARG A 179 -5.33 13.42 22.66
CA ARG A 179 -5.91 12.95 21.39
C ARG A 179 -4.84 12.38 20.49
N VAL A 180 -5.23 11.40 19.69
CA VAL A 180 -4.42 10.83 18.63
C VAL A 180 -5.24 10.82 17.34
N ARG A 181 -4.67 11.18 16.20
CA ARG A 181 -5.35 11.13 14.90
C ARG A 181 -4.38 10.78 13.79
N SER A 182 -4.91 10.72 12.56
CA SER A 182 -4.09 10.55 11.35
C SER A 182 -3.24 9.27 11.40
N PHE A 183 -3.75 8.20 12.03
CA PHE A 183 -3.10 6.89 11.99
C PHE A 183 -2.92 6.46 10.54
N LEU A 184 -1.68 6.24 10.16
CA LEU A 184 -1.28 5.86 8.82
C LEU A 184 -0.13 4.86 8.91
N LEU A 185 -0.38 3.67 8.37
CA LEU A 185 0.60 2.63 8.18
C LEU A 185 0.95 2.56 6.69
N GLU A 186 2.21 2.72 6.36
CA GLU A 186 2.72 2.72 4.99
C GLU A 186 3.86 1.73 4.84
N SER A 187 3.96 1.15 3.66
CA SER A 187 5.18 0.52 3.19
C SER A 187 6.04 1.51 2.43
N LEU A 188 7.35 1.29 2.45
CA LEU A 188 8.36 2.02 1.70
C LEU A 188 9.26 0.99 1.00
N SER A 189 9.16 0.92 -0.32
CA SER A 189 10.01 0.05 -1.15
C SER A 189 11.45 0.58 -1.22
N SER A 190 12.36 -0.24 -1.75
CA SER A 190 13.77 0.14 -1.89
C SER A 190 14.03 1.34 -2.80
N ASN A 191 13.12 1.66 -3.72
CA ASN A 191 13.20 2.83 -4.60
C ASN A 191 12.43 4.05 -4.07
N GLY A 192 11.89 3.99 -2.85
CA GLY A 192 11.23 5.11 -2.19
C GLY A 192 9.72 5.22 -2.46
N GLU A 193 9.14 4.24 -3.15
CA GLU A 193 7.71 4.20 -3.44
C GLU A 193 6.92 3.75 -2.22
N LYS A 194 5.72 4.32 -2.07
CA LYS A 194 4.88 4.12 -0.89
C LYS A 194 3.57 3.47 -1.22
N SER A 195 3.13 2.55 -0.38
CA SER A 195 1.76 2.03 -0.40
C SER A 195 1.13 2.09 0.98
N THR A 196 -0.11 2.60 1.04
CA THR A 196 -0.89 2.66 2.27
C THR A 196 -1.41 1.27 2.63
N LEU A 197 -0.96 0.76 3.78
CA LEU A 197 -1.38 -0.54 4.30
C LEU A 197 -2.59 -0.41 5.21
N ALA A 198 -2.63 0.63 6.04
CA ALA A 198 -3.76 0.90 6.91
C ALA A 198 -3.92 2.39 7.23
N THR A 199 -5.16 2.80 7.46
CA THR A 199 -5.55 4.15 7.88
C THR A 199 -6.35 4.04 9.17
N HIS A 200 -6.63 5.15 9.83
CA HIS A 200 -7.50 5.20 11.02
C HIS A 200 -8.81 4.39 10.84
N ALA A 201 -9.44 4.51 9.67
CA ALA A 201 -10.68 3.80 9.36
C ALA A 201 -10.44 2.31 9.06
N SER A 202 -9.49 1.97 8.18
CA SER A 202 -9.26 0.56 7.80
C SER A 202 -8.60 -0.27 8.90
N ALA A 203 -7.83 0.37 9.80
CA ALA A 203 -7.31 -0.25 11.02
C ALA A 203 -8.40 -0.48 12.08
N GLY A 204 -9.63 -0.02 11.84
CA GLY A 204 -10.79 -0.31 12.69
C GLY A 204 -10.80 0.39 14.04
N ILE A 205 -10.00 1.44 14.25
CA ILE A 205 -10.00 2.26 15.46
C ILE A 205 -11.09 3.34 15.41
N THR A 206 -12.29 2.95 14.96
CA THR A 206 -13.47 3.81 14.76
C THR A 206 -14.72 3.20 15.41
N PRO A 207 -15.73 4.02 15.76
CA PRO A 207 -17.05 3.51 16.13
C PRO A 207 -17.63 2.56 15.06
N PRO A 208 -18.42 1.54 15.42
CA PRO A 208 -18.96 1.26 16.75
C PRO A 208 -18.02 0.49 17.69
N LYS A 209 -16.74 0.25 17.31
CA LYS A 209 -15.74 -0.30 18.22
C LYS A 209 -15.59 0.63 19.44
N GLU A 210 -15.33 0.05 20.61
CA GLU A 210 -15.04 0.81 21.82
C GLU A 210 -13.59 0.59 22.27
N LEU A 211 -13.09 1.51 23.09
CA LEU A 211 -11.83 1.34 23.80
C LEU A 211 -11.96 0.23 24.85
N VAL A 212 -10.92 -0.59 24.98
CA VAL A 212 -10.81 -1.50 26.13
C VAL A 212 -10.32 -0.70 27.32
N LYS A 213 -11.06 -0.72 28.43
CA LYS A 213 -10.81 0.12 29.60
C LYS A 213 -10.65 -0.74 30.84
N SER A 214 -9.77 -0.32 31.77
CA SER A 214 -9.70 -0.92 33.09
C SER A 214 -11.05 -0.78 33.82
N ALA A 215 -11.35 -1.70 34.74
CA ALA A 215 -12.63 -1.71 35.47
C ALA A 215 -12.89 -0.40 36.27
N THR A 216 -11.82 0.32 36.60
CA THR A 216 -11.84 1.59 37.33
C THR A 216 -12.12 2.81 36.42
N PHE A 217 -12.10 2.66 35.10
CA PHE A 217 -12.29 3.76 34.16
C PHE A 217 -13.77 4.15 34.08
N ALA A 218 -14.10 5.42 34.34
CA ALA A 218 -15.48 5.88 34.33
C ALA A 218 -16.09 5.85 32.92
N ALA A 219 -17.40 5.59 32.86
CA ALA A 219 -18.15 5.58 31.60
C ALA A 219 -18.15 6.96 30.92
N GLY A 220 -18.10 6.98 29.59
CA GLY A 220 -18.20 8.21 28.77
C GLY A 220 -16.96 9.12 28.79
N ARG A 221 -15.83 8.68 29.36
CA ARG A 221 -14.59 9.47 29.43
C ARG A 221 -13.78 9.40 28.14
N SER A 222 -13.10 8.29 27.92
CA SER A 222 -12.33 8.02 26.70
C SER A 222 -13.18 7.27 25.69
N ASN A 223 -13.04 7.62 24.41
CA ASN A 223 -13.80 6.99 23.33
C ASN A 223 -13.09 7.06 21.97
N LEU A 224 -13.50 6.18 21.06
CA LEU A 224 -13.15 6.25 19.64
C LEU A 224 -14.05 7.25 18.92
N GLN A 225 -13.49 8.00 17.97
CA GLN A 225 -14.22 8.84 17.03
C GLN A 225 -13.84 8.43 15.61
N ALA A 226 -14.61 8.90 14.62
CA ALA A 226 -14.38 8.55 13.22
C ALA A 226 -12.99 8.98 12.69
N THR A 227 -12.42 10.06 13.24
CA THR A 227 -11.17 10.65 12.75
C THR A 227 -10.10 10.88 13.82
N TYR A 228 -10.39 10.56 15.08
CA TYR A 228 -9.42 10.67 16.17
C TYR A 228 -9.79 9.75 17.35
N LEU A 229 -8.82 9.51 18.22
CA LEU A 229 -8.96 8.87 19.51
C LEU A 229 -9.04 9.97 20.56
N ASN A 230 -9.99 9.86 21.49
CA ASN A 230 -10.11 10.78 22.60
C ASN A 230 -9.83 10.05 23.91
N PHE A 231 -8.75 10.42 24.58
CA PHE A 231 -8.37 9.92 25.88
C PHE A 231 -8.60 11.00 26.94
N TYR A 232 -9.35 10.64 27.96
CA TYR A 232 -9.65 11.50 29.09
C TYR A 232 -9.66 10.63 30.34
N GLY A 233 -8.74 10.86 31.28
CA GLY A 233 -8.73 10.13 32.56
C GLY A 233 -9.94 10.49 33.42
N ASN A 234 -10.12 9.86 34.58
CA ASN A 234 -11.20 10.14 35.54
C ASN A 234 -10.99 11.49 36.26
N ILE A 235 -12.08 12.17 36.67
CA ILE A 235 -12.03 13.41 37.48
C ILE A 235 -12.80 13.32 38.80
N SER A 236 -13.55 12.24 39.01
CA SER A 236 -14.33 12.08 40.24
C SER A 236 -13.38 11.64 41.36
N PRO A 237 -13.36 12.31 42.52
CA PRO A 237 -12.44 12.01 43.63
C PRO A 237 -12.47 10.57 44.14
N SER A 238 -13.55 9.83 43.89
CA SER A 238 -13.72 8.42 44.27
C SER A 238 -13.18 7.43 43.22
N GLN A 239 -12.77 7.90 42.04
CA GLN A 239 -12.39 7.10 40.88
C GLN A 239 -11.06 7.55 40.24
N ASP A 240 -10.48 8.67 40.66
CA ASP A 240 -9.28 9.28 40.06
C ASP A 240 -7.99 9.09 40.88
N ASP A 241 -8.08 8.37 42.00
CA ASP A 241 -6.92 8.01 42.84
C ASP A 241 -6.47 6.55 42.68
N VAL A 242 -6.75 5.97 41.51
CA VAL A 242 -6.28 4.64 41.10
C VAL A 242 -5.73 4.71 39.68
N THR A 243 -4.74 3.86 39.37
CA THR A 243 -4.27 3.73 37.99
C THR A 243 -5.39 3.18 37.12
N HIS A 244 -5.62 3.83 35.98
CA HIS A 244 -6.62 3.40 35.02
C HIS A 244 -6.07 3.55 33.60
N THR A 245 -6.43 2.59 32.75
CA THR A 245 -5.93 2.49 31.38
C THR A 245 -7.05 2.43 30.38
N ALA A 246 -6.87 3.07 29.23
CA ALA A 246 -7.73 2.92 28.07
C ALA A 246 -6.90 2.57 26.84
N TRP A 247 -7.35 1.59 26.07
CA TRP A 247 -6.63 1.02 24.95
C TRP A 247 -7.44 1.16 23.68
N ALA A 248 -6.87 1.83 22.68
CA ALA A 248 -7.35 1.79 21.31
C ALA A 248 -6.52 0.77 20.55
N ILE A 249 -7.11 -0.38 20.22
CA ILE A 249 -6.41 -1.47 19.54
C ILE A 249 -6.95 -1.57 18.12
N THR A 250 -6.07 -1.74 17.15
CA THR A 250 -6.43 -2.00 15.75
C THR A 250 -7.17 -3.33 15.58
N ASN A 251 -7.83 -3.51 14.44
CA ASN A 251 -8.18 -4.85 13.94
C ASN A 251 -6.89 -5.60 13.55
N PRO A 252 -6.90 -6.94 13.42
CA PRO A 252 -5.72 -7.64 12.93
C PRO A 252 -5.26 -7.05 11.60
N LEU A 253 -4.01 -6.60 11.55
CA LEU A 253 -3.36 -6.10 10.36
C LEU A 253 -2.60 -7.28 9.74
N ASP A 254 -3.01 -7.67 8.53
CA ASP A 254 -2.30 -8.66 7.73
C ASP A 254 -1.18 -7.96 6.96
N ILE A 255 -0.06 -7.76 7.65
CA ILE A 255 1.13 -7.09 7.13
C ILE A 255 2.31 -8.05 7.25
N GLY A 256 3.09 -8.14 6.18
CA GLY A 256 4.33 -8.90 6.13
C GLY A 256 5.49 -8.02 5.71
N LYS A 257 6.69 -8.60 5.66
CA LYS A 257 7.90 -7.93 5.20
C LYS A 257 7.91 -7.67 3.69
N THR A 258 7.05 -8.37 2.96
CA THR A 258 6.82 -8.15 1.53
C THR A 258 5.45 -7.52 1.29
N VAL A 259 5.39 -6.57 0.36
CA VAL A 259 4.16 -5.87 -0.02
C VAL A 259 3.90 -6.03 -1.51
N ASP A 260 2.64 -6.25 -1.85
CA ASP A 260 2.15 -6.28 -3.23
C ASP A 260 1.81 -4.86 -3.69
N PHE A 261 2.56 -4.35 -4.65
CA PHE A 261 2.36 -3.05 -5.30
C PHE A 261 1.48 -3.15 -6.56
N GLY A 262 0.92 -4.34 -6.84
CA GLY A 262 0.06 -4.59 -7.97
C GLY A 262 0.84 -4.89 -9.25
N ILE A 263 0.17 -4.74 -10.39
CA ILE A 263 0.78 -5.01 -11.69
C ILE A 263 1.35 -3.74 -12.30
N ASP A 264 2.50 -3.87 -12.94
CA ASP A 264 3.07 -2.86 -13.81
C ASP A 264 2.39 -2.90 -15.18
N LYS A 265 2.12 -1.72 -15.75
CA LYS A 265 1.30 -1.58 -16.96
C LYS A 265 2.10 -0.97 -18.08
N ALA A 266 1.98 -1.55 -19.28
CA ALA A 266 2.57 -0.97 -20.48
C ALA A 266 1.92 0.37 -20.86
N VAL A 267 2.68 1.18 -21.59
CA VAL A 267 2.14 2.26 -22.43
C VAL A 267 1.80 1.66 -23.79
N SER A 268 0.57 1.84 -24.26
CA SER A 268 0.17 1.43 -25.61
C SER A 268 0.76 2.42 -26.62
N VAL A 269 1.76 1.99 -27.40
CA VAL A 269 2.42 2.79 -28.44
C VAL A 269 1.68 2.68 -29.77
N LYS A 270 1.17 1.49 -30.08
CA LYS A 270 0.44 1.21 -31.33
C LYS A 270 -0.75 0.29 -31.10
N THR A 271 -1.84 0.56 -31.81
CA THR A 271 -3.03 -0.31 -31.94
C THR A 271 -3.33 -0.63 -33.42
N VAL A 272 -4.29 -1.53 -33.66
CA VAL A 272 -4.77 -1.88 -35.02
C VAL A 272 -5.38 -0.71 -35.79
N GLU A 273 -5.82 0.34 -35.09
CA GLU A 273 -6.39 1.55 -35.71
C GLU A 273 -5.29 2.48 -36.23
N ASP A 274 -4.08 2.34 -35.71
CA ASP A 274 -2.92 3.14 -36.09
C ASP A 274 -2.26 2.59 -37.36
N GLY A 275 -1.75 3.51 -38.19
CA GLY A 275 -0.89 3.17 -39.31
C GLY A 275 0.45 2.58 -38.85
N VAL A 276 1.35 2.29 -39.79
CA VAL A 276 2.72 1.90 -39.45
C VAL A 276 3.40 3.04 -38.66
N ILE A 277 4.03 2.69 -37.55
CA ILE A 277 4.80 3.61 -36.69
C ILE A 277 6.26 3.19 -36.79
N ASP A 278 7.13 4.12 -37.15
CA ASP A 278 8.56 3.87 -37.40
C ASP A 278 9.45 4.27 -36.22
N ALA A 279 8.92 4.96 -35.21
CA ALA A 279 9.67 5.33 -34.01
C ALA A 279 8.77 5.67 -32.81
N TYR A 280 9.34 5.59 -31.60
CA TYR A 280 8.77 6.05 -30.34
C TYR A 280 9.84 6.74 -29.51
N THR A 281 9.46 7.77 -28.76
CA THR A 281 10.40 8.49 -27.87
C THR A 281 9.99 8.39 -26.41
N HIS A 282 10.99 8.32 -25.53
CA HIS A 282 10.83 8.35 -24.07
C HIS A 282 11.97 9.13 -23.42
N THR A 283 11.71 9.77 -22.29
CA THR A 283 12.70 10.57 -21.56
C THR A 283 12.75 10.13 -20.10
N TYR A 284 13.94 9.77 -19.64
CA TYR A 284 14.19 9.40 -18.25
C TYR A 284 14.62 10.62 -17.43
N SER A 285 13.97 10.90 -16.30
CA SER A 285 14.34 12.01 -15.43
C SER A 285 15.45 11.68 -14.43
N GLU A 286 15.66 10.39 -14.15
CA GLU A 286 16.60 9.92 -13.14
C GLU A 286 17.72 9.08 -13.78
N ALA A 287 18.91 9.14 -13.16
CA ALA A 287 20.02 8.30 -13.57
C ALA A 287 19.80 6.86 -13.08
N GLY A 288 20.09 5.88 -13.92
CA GLY A 288 19.82 4.48 -13.62
C GLY A 288 20.04 3.57 -14.82
N THR A 289 19.88 2.27 -14.60
CA THR A 289 19.87 1.27 -15.68
C THR A 289 18.46 0.73 -15.79
N TYR A 290 17.88 0.85 -16.98
CA TYR A 290 16.48 0.53 -17.26
C TYR A 290 16.39 -0.60 -18.29
N HIS A 291 15.58 -1.61 -17.98
CA HIS A 291 15.28 -2.71 -18.89
C HIS A 291 14.04 -2.35 -19.73
N VAL A 292 14.30 -1.72 -20.86
CA VAL A 292 13.25 -1.35 -21.82
C VAL A 292 12.74 -2.59 -22.51
N VAL A 293 11.41 -2.75 -22.56
CA VAL A 293 10.76 -3.83 -23.27
C VAL A 293 9.69 -3.30 -24.22
N PHE A 294 9.78 -3.71 -25.47
CA PHE A 294 8.70 -3.60 -26.45
C PHE A 294 8.07 -4.97 -26.65
N GLU A 295 6.77 -5.05 -26.34
CA GLU A 295 5.94 -6.21 -26.61
C GLU A 295 5.11 -5.92 -27.87
N ALA A 296 5.52 -6.51 -28.99
CA ALA A 296 4.82 -6.43 -30.26
C ALA A 296 3.89 -7.62 -30.43
N LYS A 297 2.66 -7.38 -30.88
CA LYS A 297 1.62 -8.41 -30.94
C LYS A 297 0.81 -8.33 -32.22
N ASN A 298 0.47 -9.50 -32.77
CA ASN A 298 -0.57 -9.69 -33.77
C ASN A 298 -1.71 -10.43 -33.10
N ALA A 299 -2.94 -9.97 -33.28
CA ALA A 299 -4.09 -10.59 -32.63
C ALA A 299 -5.34 -10.48 -33.51
N ASN A 300 -6.11 -11.57 -33.56
CA ASN A 300 -7.42 -11.62 -34.19
C ASN A 300 -8.38 -12.49 -33.38
N VAL A 301 -9.59 -12.73 -33.88
CA VAL A 301 -10.61 -13.53 -33.18
C VAL A 301 -10.23 -15.00 -32.95
N TYR A 302 -9.15 -15.49 -33.57
CA TYR A 302 -8.68 -16.87 -33.51
C TYR A 302 -7.43 -17.06 -32.66
N GLY A 303 -6.81 -15.98 -32.16
CA GLY A 303 -5.68 -16.06 -31.23
C GLY A 303 -4.83 -14.80 -31.20
N GLU A 304 -3.67 -14.92 -30.58
CA GLU A 304 -2.63 -13.88 -30.57
C GLU A 304 -1.23 -14.50 -30.61
N LYS A 305 -0.27 -13.77 -31.16
CA LYS A 305 1.16 -14.09 -31.13
C LYS A 305 1.97 -12.84 -30.82
N THR A 306 3.02 -13.02 -30.03
CA THR A 306 3.79 -11.92 -29.44
C THR A 306 5.29 -12.10 -29.69
N VAL A 307 5.99 -11.00 -29.96
CA VAL A 307 7.45 -10.89 -29.96
C VAL A 307 7.84 -9.86 -28.91
N ILE A 308 8.84 -10.21 -28.11
CA ILE A 308 9.38 -9.33 -27.06
C ILE A 308 10.77 -8.90 -27.50
N LYS A 309 11.03 -7.59 -27.45
CA LYS A 309 12.36 -7.01 -27.67
C LYS A 309 12.78 -6.25 -26.43
N GLN A 310 13.99 -6.52 -25.96
CA GLN A 310 14.53 -5.92 -24.74
C GLN A 310 15.82 -5.17 -25.06
N LEU A 311 15.95 -3.98 -24.48
CA LEU A 311 17.12 -3.12 -24.54
C LEU A 311 17.49 -2.72 -23.11
N GLU A 312 18.78 -2.57 -22.83
CA GLU A 312 19.27 -2.04 -21.55
C GLU A 312 19.74 -0.59 -21.78
N ILE A 313 19.02 0.38 -21.23
CA ILE A 313 19.35 1.81 -21.34
C ILE A 313 20.00 2.27 -20.04
N THR A 314 21.22 2.81 -20.14
CA THR A 314 21.93 3.43 -19.01
C THR A 314 21.80 4.95 -19.09
N VAL A 315 21.13 5.53 -18.11
CA VAL A 315 20.92 6.98 -17.98
C VAL A 315 21.95 7.53 -16.99
N LYS A 316 22.77 8.46 -17.48
CA LYS A 316 23.80 9.16 -16.70
C LYS A 316 23.25 10.45 -16.12
N PRO A 317 23.80 10.92 -14.98
CA PRO A 317 23.47 12.24 -14.44
C PRO A 317 23.77 13.38 -15.42
#